data_AF-A0AA90K977-F1
#
_entry.id   AF-A0AA90K977-F1
#
_cell.length_a   1.000
_cell.length_b   1.000
_cell.length_c   1.000
_cell.angle_alpha   90.00
_cell.angle_beta   90.00
_cell.angle_gamma   90.00
#
_symmetry.space_group_name_H-M   'P 1'
#
loop_
_entity.id
_entity.type
_entity.pdbx_description
1 polymer ?
#
loop_
_entity_poly.entity_id
_entity_poly.type
_entity_poly.pdbx_seq_one_letter_code
_entity_poly.pdbx_strand_id
1 'polypeptide(L)'
;PGGQCVDVAADDTGVDGAAVQLWNCQTYAEDQHWTHNADNSLSTLGRCLDIDGNGTANGTKVELWDCNGVGGQKWVQQSDGSLRNPQSGRCLDSPSGATANGTLLQIYDCNGSAAQKFSVNGGGPIAGPGGKCTDVLSDDTGVDGTAVELWDCQSWAVDQHWYHNANGTLETLGRCLDIDGNGTADNTQVELWDCDGAGGQVWQQQSDGSLLNPQSGRCLDSPNGATANGTRLQIYDCNGSAAQKFALS
;
A
#
# COMPACT_ATOMS: atom_id res chain seq x y z
N PRO A 1 9.51 -3.60 -13.14
CA PRO A 1 10.68 -3.65 -14.06
C PRO A 1 10.78 -2.38 -14.90
N GLY A 2 11.99 -1.81 -15.11
CA GLY A 2 12.18 -0.65 -15.99
C GLY A 2 11.50 0.66 -15.56
N GLY A 3 11.06 0.77 -14.30
CA GLY A 3 10.28 1.92 -13.82
C GLY A 3 8.84 1.97 -14.35
N GLN A 4 8.36 0.86 -14.93
CA GLN A 4 7.00 0.72 -15.46
C GLN A 4 6.03 0.18 -14.41
N CYS A 5 4.74 0.47 -14.61
CA CYS A 5 3.63 0.02 -13.78
C CYS A 5 2.99 -1.25 -14.36
N VAL A 6 2.37 -2.04 -13.47
CA VAL A 6 1.51 -3.16 -13.85
C VAL A 6 0.18 -2.56 -14.31
N ASP A 7 -0.23 -2.88 -15.53
CA ASP A 7 -1.28 -2.19 -16.28
C ASP A 7 -2.22 -3.23 -16.89
N VAL A 8 -3.54 -2.98 -16.86
CA VAL A 8 -4.50 -3.76 -17.64
C VAL A 8 -4.63 -3.15 -19.02
N ALA A 9 -4.34 -3.93 -20.06
CA ALA A 9 -4.37 -3.43 -21.43
C ALA A 9 -5.75 -2.90 -21.84
N ALA A 10 -5.74 -1.87 -22.69
CA ALA A 10 -6.88 -1.23 -23.33
C ALA A 10 -7.66 -0.19 -22.49
N ASP A 11 -6.94 0.68 -21.76
CA ASP A 11 -7.42 1.93 -21.13
C ASP A 11 -8.74 1.73 -20.38
N ASP A 12 -8.65 1.22 -19.15
CA ASP A 12 -9.76 1.11 -18.19
C ASP A 12 -10.95 0.20 -18.60
N THR A 13 -10.84 -0.56 -19.69
CA THR A 13 -11.87 -1.52 -20.10
C THR A 13 -11.70 -2.86 -19.38
N GLY A 14 -11.98 -2.87 -18.08
CA GLY A 14 -11.91 -4.05 -17.23
C GLY A 14 -12.90 -5.13 -17.67
N VAL A 15 -12.50 -6.04 -18.55
CA VAL A 15 -13.26 -7.23 -18.95
C VAL A 15 -12.43 -8.48 -18.65
N ASP A 16 -13.12 -9.61 -18.45
CA ASP A 16 -12.46 -10.90 -18.27
C ASP A 16 -11.59 -11.23 -19.48
N GLY A 17 -10.35 -11.63 -19.20
CA GLY A 17 -9.34 -11.94 -20.21
C GLY A 17 -8.57 -10.73 -20.74
N ALA A 18 -8.78 -9.54 -20.18
CA ALA A 18 -7.93 -8.39 -20.49
C ALA A 18 -6.48 -8.70 -20.06
N ALA A 19 -5.54 -8.51 -20.98
CA ALA A 19 -4.15 -8.87 -20.73
C ALA A 19 -3.50 -7.91 -19.73
N VAL A 20 -2.68 -8.42 -18.82
CA VAL A 20 -1.89 -7.58 -17.91
C VAL A 20 -0.50 -7.38 -18.52
N GLN A 21 -0.05 -6.12 -18.53
CA GLN A 21 1.16 -5.69 -19.22
C GLN A 21 1.99 -4.73 -18.37
N LEU A 22 3.18 -4.39 -18.88
CA LEU A 22 3.92 -3.21 -18.43
C LEU A 22 3.54 -2.00 -19.28
N TRP A 23 3.31 -0.87 -18.60
CA TRP A 23 3.10 0.42 -19.24
C TRP A 23 3.76 1.54 -18.44
N ASN A 24 3.89 2.71 -19.06
CA ASN A 24 4.37 3.89 -18.34
C ASN A 24 3.38 4.23 -17.22
N CYS A 25 3.90 4.47 -16.03
CA CYS A 25 3.08 4.86 -14.89
C CYS A 25 2.30 6.15 -15.18
N GLN A 26 1.00 6.12 -14.95
CA GLN A 26 0.06 7.20 -15.21
C GLN A 26 -0.79 7.46 -13.96
N THR A 27 -0.76 8.70 -13.46
CA THR A 27 -1.45 9.10 -12.22
C THR A 27 -2.98 8.93 -12.24
N TYR A 28 -3.59 8.86 -13.42
CA TYR A 28 -5.06 8.84 -13.57
C TYR A 28 -5.59 7.56 -14.22
N ALA A 29 -4.74 6.55 -14.41
CA ALA A 29 -5.10 5.31 -15.09
C ALA A 29 -5.61 4.30 -14.05
N GLU A 30 -6.93 4.07 -14.01
CA GLU A 30 -7.52 3.17 -13.01
C GLU A 30 -7.00 1.73 -13.18
N ASP A 31 -6.77 1.33 -14.44
CA ASP A 31 -6.13 0.07 -14.84
C ASP A 31 -4.68 -0.15 -14.35
N GLN A 32 -4.03 0.85 -13.76
CA GLN A 32 -2.70 0.72 -13.14
C GLN A 32 -2.72 0.72 -11.61
N HIS A 33 -3.89 0.95 -11.01
CA HIS A 33 -4.04 1.05 -9.56
C HIS A 33 -4.62 -0.24 -8.98
N TRP A 34 -3.81 -0.94 -8.19
CA TRP A 34 -4.15 -2.26 -7.65
C TRP A 34 -4.39 -2.22 -6.15
N THR A 35 -5.58 -2.60 -5.71
CA THR A 35 -5.89 -2.84 -4.30
C THR A 35 -5.36 -4.20 -3.87
N HIS A 36 -4.64 -4.26 -2.75
CA HIS A 36 -4.28 -5.52 -2.10
C HIS A 36 -5.33 -5.92 -1.07
N ASN A 37 -6.02 -7.02 -1.33
CA ASN A 37 -7.14 -7.48 -0.50
C ASN A 37 -6.65 -8.42 0.61
N ALA A 38 -7.42 -8.48 1.71
CA ALA A 38 -7.12 -9.34 2.86
C ALA A 38 -7.04 -10.85 2.51
N ASP A 39 -7.62 -11.25 1.38
CA ASP A 39 -7.58 -12.62 0.90
C ASP A 39 -6.35 -12.93 0.00
N ASN A 40 -5.36 -12.03 -0.02
CA ASN A 40 -4.16 -12.04 -0.87
C ASN A 40 -4.43 -11.94 -2.38
N SER A 41 -5.60 -11.46 -2.80
CA SER A 41 -5.78 -11.04 -4.20
C SER A 41 -5.30 -9.60 -4.40
N LEU A 42 -4.87 -9.29 -5.63
CA LEU A 42 -4.69 -7.92 -6.10
C LEU A 42 -5.84 -7.62 -7.05
N SER A 43 -6.54 -6.51 -6.87
CA SER A 43 -7.68 -6.16 -7.71
C SER A 43 -7.64 -4.74 -8.25
N THR A 44 -8.09 -4.57 -9.49
CA THR A 44 -8.36 -3.29 -10.13
C THR A 44 -9.62 -3.42 -10.99
N LEU A 45 -10.31 -2.32 -11.28
CA LEU A 45 -11.52 -2.31 -12.14
C LEU A 45 -12.58 -3.37 -11.74
N GLY A 46 -12.69 -3.65 -10.43
CA GLY A 46 -13.62 -4.64 -9.87
C GLY A 46 -13.24 -6.11 -10.12
N ARG A 47 -12.02 -6.41 -10.56
CA ARG A 47 -11.52 -7.75 -10.92
C ARG A 47 -10.15 -8.02 -10.35
N CYS A 48 -9.71 -9.27 -10.40
CA CYS A 48 -8.48 -9.74 -9.79
C CYS A 48 -7.37 -9.98 -10.81
N LEU A 49 -6.12 -9.76 -10.39
CA LEU A 49 -4.91 -10.21 -11.08
C LEU A 49 -4.91 -11.75 -11.11
N ASP A 50 -5.14 -12.33 -12.27
CA ASP A 50 -5.39 -13.76 -12.46
C ASP A 50 -4.30 -14.41 -13.34
N ILE A 51 -4.03 -15.69 -13.11
CA ILE A 51 -3.17 -16.50 -13.97
C ILE A 51 -4.09 -17.25 -14.93
N ASP A 52 -3.95 -16.97 -16.22
CA ASP A 52 -4.82 -17.53 -17.28
C ASP A 52 -5.04 -19.05 -17.11
N GLY A 53 -6.33 -19.41 -17.04
CA GLY A 53 -6.78 -20.79 -16.88
C GLY A 53 -6.36 -21.46 -15.57
N ASN A 54 -6.00 -20.68 -14.54
CA ASN A 54 -5.41 -21.15 -13.29
C ASN A 54 -4.11 -21.96 -13.52
N GLY A 55 -3.38 -21.62 -14.60
CA GLY A 55 -2.21 -22.35 -15.05
C GLY A 55 -1.06 -22.32 -14.04
N THR A 56 -0.11 -23.25 -14.22
CA THR A 56 1.07 -23.34 -13.34
C THR A 56 2.38 -23.46 -14.12
N ALA A 57 2.35 -23.41 -15.45
CA ALA A 57 3.56 -23.56 -16.26
C ALA A 57 4.33 -22.23 -16.35
N ASN A 58 5.65 -22.31 -16.56
CA ASN A 58 6.44 -21.13 -16.95
C ASN A 58 5.88 -20.53 -18.23
N GLY A 59 5.68 -19.21 -18.23
CA GLY A 59 5.18 -18.47 -19.38
C GLY A 59 3.66 -18.41 -19.49
N THR A 60 2.91 -19.02 -18.56
CA THR A 60 1.45 -18.77 -18.47
C THR A 60 1.23 -17.28 -18.25
N LYS A 61 0.32 -16.69 -19.04
CA LYS A 61 0.04 -15.26 -19.01
C LYS A 61 -0.78 -14.87 -17.78
N VAL A 62 -0.68 -13.61 -17.42
CA VAL A 62 -1.47 -12.98 -16.38
C VAL A 62 -2.52 -12.10 -17.04
N GLU A 63 -3.73 -12.15 -16.52
CA GLU A 63 -4.91 -11.47 -17.05
C GLU A 63 -5.72 -10.82 -15.93
N LEU A 64 -6.67 -9.98 -16.30
CA LEU A 64 -7.71 -9.49 -15.42
C LEU A 64 -8.92 -10.42 -15.52
N TRP A 65 -9.42 -10.89 -14.39
CA TRP A 65 -10.57 -11.80 -14.35
C TRP A 65 -11.45 -11.56 -13.12
N ASP A 66 -12.75 -11.79 -13.24
CA ASP A 66 -13.70 -11.76 -12.14
C ASP A 66 -13.17 -12.51 -10.90
N CYS A 67 -13.16 -11.83 -9.76
CA CYS A 67 -12.66 -12.39 -8.51
C CYS A 67 -13.51 -13.61 -8.09
N ASN A 68 -12.91 -14.80 -8.12
CA ASN A 68 -13.59 -16.07 -7.88
C ASN A 68 -12.90 -16.91 -6.78
N GLY A 69 -11.82 -16.39 -6.19
CA GLY A 69 -11.15 -16.96 -5.03
C GLY A 69 -10.23 -18.15 -5.34
N VAL A 70 -9.99 -18.47 -6.62
CA VAL A 70 -9.05 -19.54 -7.00
C VAL A 70 -7.60 -19.18 -6.64
N GLY A 71 -6.75 -20.20 -6.55
CA GLY A 71 -5.34 -20.00 -6.16
C GLY A 71 -4.52 -19.20 -7.18
N GLY A 72 -4.93 -19.18 -8.46
CA GLY A 72 -4.35 -18.33 -9.51
C GLY A 72 -4.48 -16.83 -9.25
N GLN A 73 -5.46 -16.42 -8.44
CA GLN A 73 -5.69 -15.02 -8.06
C GLN A 73 -4.92 -14.59 -6.82
N LYS A 74 -4.10 -15.47 -6.23
CA LYS A 74 -3.42 -15.22 -4.96
C LYS A 74 -1.98 -14.80 -5.19
N TRP A 75 -1.56 -13.70 -4.59
CA TRP A 75 -0.25 -13.10 -4.77
C TRP A 75 0.30 -12.66 -3.42
N VAL A 76 1.54 -13.05 -3.13
CA VAL A 76 2.22 -12.74 -1.87
C VAL A 76 3.52 -12.04 -2.19
N GLN A 77 3.61 -10.76 -1.80
CA GLN A 77 4.85 -10.01 -1.92
C GLN A 77 5.90 -10.60 -0.99
N GLN A 78 7.08 -10.86 -1.53
CA GLN A 78 8.22 -11.43 -0.81
C GLN A 78 9.18 -10.32 -0.39
N SER A 79 9.99 -10.58 0.64
CA SER A 79 10.99 -9.62 1.15
C SER A 79 12.06 -9.25 0.12
N ASP A 80 12.23 -10.05 -0.93
CA ASP A 80 13.14 -9.76 -2.02
C ASP A 80 12.51 -8.86 -3.12
N GLY A 81 11.27 -8.41 -2.94
CA GLY A 81 10.51 -7.59 -3.89
C GLY A 81 9.84 -8.38 -5.01
N SER A 82 9.85 -9.72 -4.98
CA SER A 82 9.06 -10.52 -5.91
C SER A 82 7.61 -10.67 -5.48
N LEU A 83 6.70 -10.80 -6.44
CA LEU A 83 5.29 -11.09 -6.18
C LEU A 83 5.02 -12.56 -6.54
N ARG A 84 4.90 -13.42 -5.53
CA ARG A 84 4.81 -14.87 -5.70
C ARG A 84 3.37 -15.35 -5.69
N ASN A 85 2.99 -16.18 -6.65
CA ASN A 85 1.73 -16.92 -6.60
C ASN A 85 1.90 -18.24 -5.83
N PRO A 86 1.18 -18.47 -4.71
CA PRO A 86 1.36 -19.66 -3.89
C PRO A 86 0.99 -20.98 -4.57
N GLN A 87 -0.01 -20.98 -5.46
CA GLN A 87 -0.50 -22.19 -6.13
C GLN A 87 0.52 -22.75 -7.14
N SER A 88 1.04 -21.88 -8.01
CA SER A 88 2.03 -22.24 -9.03
C SER A 88 3.46 -22.34 -8.48
N GLY A 89 3.71 -21.64 -7.37
CA GLY A 89 5.04 -21.47 -6.78
C GLY A 89 5.97 -20.53 -7.54
N ARG A 90 5.43 -19.79 -8.53
CA ARG A 90 6.16 -18.92 -9.45
C ARG A 90 5.95 -17.44 -9.11
N CYS A 91 6.76 -16.58 -9.71
CA CYS A 91 6.73 -15.15 -9.51
C CYS A 91 6.13 -14.43 -10.73
N LEU A 92 5.47 -13.29 -10.52
CA LEU A 92 5.13 -12.35 -11.58
C LEU A 92 6.43 -11.95 -12.30
N ASP A 93 6.41 -11.99 -13.62
CA ASP A 93 7.62 -11.95 -14.43
C ASP A 93 7.38 -11.11 -15.69
N SER A 94 8.32 -10.20 -15.96
CA SER A 94 8.46 -9.60 -17.27
C SER A 94 9.28 -10.52 -18.18
N PRO A 95 8.70 -11.06 -19.27
CA PRO A 95 9.36 -12.06 -20.11
C PRO A 95 10.73 -11.61 -20.61
N SER A 96 11.76 -12.41 -20.35
CA SER A 96 13.14 -12.14 -20.77
C SER A 96 13.69 -10.77 -20.30
N GLY A 97 13.11 -10.18 -19.24
CA GLY A 97 13.50 -8.87 -18.75
C GLY A 97 13.10 -7.71 -19.65
N ALA A 98 12.08 -7.88 -20.49
CA ALA A 98 11.56 -6.81 -21.33
C ALA A 98 11.00 -5.63 -20.49
N THR A 99 11.12 -4.41 -21.01
CA THR A 99 10.68 -3.18 -20.33
C THR A 99 10.01 -2.21 -21.31
N ALA A 100 9.48 -2.71 -22.42
CA ALA A 100 8.76 -1.89 -23.38
C ALA A 100 7.28 -1.81 -22.98
N ASN A 101 6.63 -0.67 -23.23
CA ASN A 101 5.18 -0.58 -23.11
C ASN A 101 4.51 -1.66 -23.96
N GLY A 102 3.50 -2.34 -23.39
CA GLY A 102 2.84 -3.46 -24.04
C GLY A 102 3.47 -4.83 -23.77
N THR A 103 4.48 -4.90 -22.89
CA THR A 103 5.08 -6.17 -22.50
C THR A 103 4.10 -6.97 -21.65
N LEU A 104 3.50 -8.02 -22.21
CA LEU A 104 2.55 -8.88 -21.50
C LEU A 104 3.24 -9.70 -20.40
N LEU A 105 2.78 -9.52 -19.16
CA LEU A 105 3.32 -10.21 -17.99
C LEU A 105 2.95 -11.71 -18.00
N GLN A 106 3.77 -12.48 -17.29
CA GLN A 106 3.61 -13.92 -17.17
C GLN A 106 3.99 -14.37 -15.75
N ILE A 107 3.79 -15.64 -15.45
CA ILE A 107 4.48 -16.29 -14.33
C ILE A 107 5.73 -17.02 -14.80
N TYR A 108 6.78 -16.98 -14.01
CA TYR A 108 8.00 -17.76 -14.25
C TYR A 108 8.65 -18.19 -12.94
N ASP A 109 9.48 -19.22 -13.00
CA ASP A 109 10.27 -19.66 -11.86
C ASP A 109 11.03 -18.48 -11.26
N CYS A 110 10.89 -18.31 -9.94
CA CYS A 110 11.50 -17.19 -9.23
C CYS A 110 13.02 -17.29 -9.32
N ASN A 111 13.66 -16.29 -9.93
CA ASN A 111 15.08 -16.28 -10.27
C ASN A 111 15.83 -15.06 -9.71
N GLY A 112 15.15 -14.19 -8.96
CA GLY A 112 15.75 -13.04 -8.28
C GLY A 112 16.17 -11.90 -9.19
N SER A 113 15.94 -12.01 -10.50
CA SER A 113 16.27 -10.96 -11.47
C SER A 113 15.37 -9.73 -11.32
N ALA A 114 15.84 -8.59 -11.84
CA ALA A 114 15.06 -7.36 -11.89
C ALA A 114 13.75 -7.48 -12.68
N ALA A 115 13.63 -8.50 -13.55
CA ALA A 115 12.42 -8.78 -14.31
C ALA A 115 11.24 -9.23 -13.42
N GLN A 116 11.52 -9.68 -12.19
CA GLN A 116 10.55 -10.21 -11.24
C GLN A 116 10.36 -9.32 -10.02
N LYS A 117 10.90 -8.08 -10.07
CA LYS A 117 10.78 -7.13 -8.97
C LYS A 117 9.63 -6.17 -9.24
N PHE A 118 8.58 -6.33 -8.44
CA PHE A 118 7.36 -5.55 -8.49
C PHE A 118 7.09 -5.01 -7.09
N SER A 119 6.98 -3.69 -6.99
CA SER A 119 6.43 -3.07 -5.79
C SER A 119 4.92 -3.05 -5.98
N VAL A 120 4.20 -3.75 -5.13
CA VAL A 120 2.83 -3.31 -4.84
C VAL A 120 3.04 -2.04 -4.01
N ASN A 121 2.55 -0.89 -4.48
CA ASN A 121 2.33 0.25 -3.61
C ASN A 121 0.92 0.05 -3.09
N GLY A 122 0.80 -0.38 -1.85
CA GLY A 122 -0.43 -0.85 -1.25
C GLY A 122 -0.49 -0.43 0.21
N GLY A 123 -1.57 -0.81 0.85
CA GLY A 123 -2.00 -0.19 2.09
C GLY A 123 -3.40 0.36 1.91
N GLY A 124 -4.08 0.60 3.02
CA GLY A 124 -5.38 1.24 3.02
C GLY A 124 -5.25 2.68 3.51
N PRO A 125 -6.20 3.57 3.18
CA PRO A 125 -6.26 4.86 3.84
C PRO A 125 -6.49 4.66 5.33
N ILE A 126 -5.76 5.42 6.14
CA ILE A 126 -6.07 5.57 7.56
C ILE A 126 -7.05 6.74 7.66
N ALA A 127 -8.34 6.42 7.81
CA ALA A 127 -9.37 7.44 7.90
C ALA A 127 -9.28 8.15 9.25
N GLY A 128 -9.11 9.47 9.23
CA GLY A 128 -8.97 10.32 10.40
C GLY A 128 -10.14 11.28 10.65
N PRO A 129 -9.99 12.20 11.60
CA PRO A 129 -11.01 13.18 11.97
C PRO A 129 -11.46 14.04 10.78
N GLY A 130 -12.77 14.35 10.72
CA GLY A 130 -13.34 15.19 9.66
C GLY A 130 -13.49 14.51 8.30
N GLY A 131 -13.38 13.17 8.23
CA GLY A 131 -13.45 12.42 6.97
C GLY A 131 -12.20 12.59 6.10
N LYS A 132 -11.08 12.97 6.73
CA LYS A 132 -9.76 13.13 6.12
C LYS A 132 -8.97 11.84 6.23
N CYS A 133 -7.82 11.78 5.57
CA CYS A 133 -6.91 10.65 5.62
C CYS A 133 -5.56 11.09 6.20
N THR A 134 -4.87 10.17 6.89
CA THR A 134 -3.48 10.34 7.30
C THR A 134 -2.60 10.36 6.05
N ASP A 135 -1.89 11.47 5.87
CA ASP A 135 -1.21 11.84 4.64
C ASP A 135 0.25 12.18 4.93
N VAL A 136 1.19 11.74 4.10
CA VAL A 136 2.57 12.23 4.13
C VAL A 136 2.68 13.49 3.29
N LEU A 137 3.05 14.60 3.91
CA LEU A 137 3.26 15.89 3.25
C LEU A 137 4.20 15.76 2.05
N SER A 138 3.80 16.31 0.91
CA SER A 138 4.53 16.36 -0.37
C SER A 138 4.23 15.21 -1.35
N ASP A 139 2.94 15.02 -1.64
CA ASP A 139 2.34 14.34 -2.82
C ASP A 139 3.21 13.21 -3.40
N ASP A 140 2.94 12.00 -2.92
CA ASP A 140 3.56 10.73 -3.35
C ASP A 140 5.09 10.65 -3.15
N THR A 141 5.67 11.56 -2.36
CA THR A 141 7.10 11.55 -2.01
C THR A 141 7.33 11.75 -0.52
N GLY A 142 8.50 11.32 -0.04
CA GLY A 142 8.85 11.44 1.37
C GLY A 142 10.29 11.05 1.64
N VAL A 143 10.88 11.72 2.63
CA VAL A 143 12.18 11.41 3.22
C VAL A 143 12.03 11.39 4.74
N ASP A 144 13.08 10.99 5.44
CA ASP A 144 13.12 11.05 6.89
C ASP A 144 12.84 12.48 7.39
N GLY A 145 11.90 12.58 8.32
CA GLY A 145 11.44 13.85 8.90
C GLY A 145 10.34 14.54 8.10
N THR A 146 9.86 13.92 7.00
CA THR A 146 8.69 14.44 6.29
C THR A 146 7.47 14.43 7.20
N ALA A 147 6.71 15.52 7.15
CA ALA A 147 5.52 15.65 7.97
C ALA A 147 4.42 14.66 7.58
N VAL A 148 3.70 14.16 8.58
CA VAL A 148 2.40 13.49 8.46
C VAL A 148 1.27 14.42 8.91
N GLU A 149 0.22 14.50 8.11
CA GLU A 149 -0.89 15.44 8.28
C GLU A 149 -2.26 14.82 7.98
N LEU A 150 -3.31 15.62 8.12
CA LEU A 150 -4.62 15.33 7.56
C LEU A 150 -4.75 15.97 6.19
N TRP A 151 -5.22 15.19 5.22
CA TRP A 151 -5.59 15.68 3.90
C TRP A 151 -6.89 15.06 3.39
N ASP A 152 -7.47 15.63 2.32
CA ASP A 152 -8.61 15.02 1.65
C ASP A 152 -8.25 13.63 1.15
N CYS A 153 -9.08 12.64 1.49
CA CYS A 153 -8.84 11.26 1.09
C CYS A 153 -8.80 11.12 -0.43
N GLN A 154 -7.72 10.56 -0.92
CA GLN A 154 -7.48 10.24 -2.31
C GLN A 154 -7.30 8.73 -2.43
N SER A 155 -8.08 8.09 -3.30
CA SER A 155 -8.03 6.63 -3.49
C SER A 155 -6.77 6.13 -4.22
N TRP A 156 -5.86 7.05 -4.58
CA TRP A 156 -4.73 6.79 -5.46
C TRP A 156 -3.40 7.36 -4.92
N ALA A 157 -3.43 8.14 -3.83
CA ALA A 157 -2.26 8.83 -3.29
C ALA A 157 -1.45 7.85 -2.42
N VAL A 158 -0.27 7.46 -2.86
CA VAL A 158 0.57 6.44 -2.19
C VAL A 158 0.91 6.88 -0.77
N ASP A 159 1.19 8.16 -0.59
CA ASP A 159 1.42 8.85 0.69
C ASP A 159 0.22 8.83 1.66
N GLN A 160 -0.97 8.44 1.21
CA GLN A 160 -2.15 8.22 2.06
C GLN A 160 -2.47 6.74 2.31
N HIS A 161 -1.81 5.82 1.62
CA HIS A 161 -2.05 4.39 1.74
C HIS A 161 -0.98 3.73 2.59
N TRP A 162 -1.40 3.17 3.72
CA TRP A 162 -0.51 2.63 4.74
C TRP A 162 -0.65 1.12 4.85
N TYR A 163 0.47 0.42 4.87
CA TYR A 163 0.53 -1.00 5.17
C TYR A 163 0.45 -1.23 6.67
N HIS A 164 -0.48 -2.07 7.10
CA HIS A 164 -0.66 -2.43 8.51
C HIS A 164 0.07 -3.75 8.77
N ASN A 165 1.26 -3.67 9.35
CA ASN A 165 2.12 -4.83 9.51
C ASN A 165 1.87 -5.55 10.85
N ALA A 166 2.13 -6.86 10.87
CA ALA A 166 1.91 -7.70 12.06
C ALA A 166 2.83 -7.34 13.26
N ASN A 167 3.93 -6.63 13.01
CA ASN A 167 4.82 -6.07 14.02
C ASN A 167 4.30 -4.73 14.60
N GLY A 168 3.18 -4.22 14.10
CA GLY A 168 2.55 -2.97 14.52
C GLY A 168 3.06 -1.71 13.80
N THR A 169 3.95 -1.83 12.82
CA THR A 169 4.33 -0.67 12.00
C THR A 169 3.22 -0.32 11.02
N LEU A 170 3.09 0.97 10.75
CA LEU A 170 2.29 1.51 9.64
C LEU A 170 3.26 2.07 8.61
N GLU A 171 3.27 1.50 7.41
CA GLU A 171 4.30 1.79 6.43
C GLU A 171 3.74 2.40 5.14
N THR A 172 4.34 3.47 4.66
CA THR A 172 4.12 4.00 3.30
C THR A 172 5.43 4.54 2.74
N LEU A 173 5.55 4.60 1.42
CA LEU A 173 6.75 5.12 0.73
C LEU A 173 8.07 4.45 1.22
N GLY A 174 8.00 3.20 1.69
CA GLY A 174 9.12 2.44 2.23
C GLY A 174 9.59 2.87 3.63
N ARG A 175 8.77 3.62 4.36
CA ARG A 175 9.07 4.19 5.69
C ARG A 175 7.90 4.03 6.65
N CYS A 176 8.15 4.27 7.93
CA CYS A 176 7.21 4.07 9.02
C CYS A 176 6.56 5.38 9.47
N LEU A 177 5.30 5.28 9.92
CA LEU A 177 4.66 6.31 10.75
C LEU A 177 5.39 6.38 12.09
N ASP A 178 6.14 7.43 12.31
CA ASP A 178 7.11 7.58 13.41
C ASP A 178 6.73 8.72 14.34
N ILE A 179 7.11 8.63 15.61
CA ILE A 179 6.99 9.74 16.56
C ILE A 179 8.35 10.42 16.65
N ASP A 180 8.42 11.70 16.26
CA ASP A 180 9.66 12.47 16.18
C ASP A 180 10.55 12.26 17.40
N GLY A 181 11.77 11.77 17.14
CA GLY A 181 12.79 11.51 18.15
C GLY A 181 12.40 10.47 19.20
N ASN A 182 11.45 9.58 18.91
CA ASN A 182 10.86 8.64 19.86
C ASN A 182 10.25 9.32 21.09
N GLY A 183 9.78 10.57 20.94
CA GLY A 183 9.24 11.34 22.04
C GLY A 183 8.02 10.69 22.69
N THR A 184 7.79 11.01 23.96
CA THR A 184 6.65 10.48 24.73
C THR A 184 5.80 11.57 25.35
N ALA A 185 6.04 12.84 25.03
CA ALA A 185 5.31 13.97 25.59
C ALA A 185 4.07 14.28 24.74
N ASP A 186 3.07 14.92 25.34
CA ASP A 186 1.96 15.47 24.57
C ASP A 186 2.47 16.47 23.54
N ASN A 187 1.83 16.47 22.38
CA ASN A 187 2.11 17.34 21.25
C ASN A 187 3.44 17.05 20.52
N THR A 188 4.13 15.95 20.85
CA THR A 188 5.21 15.44 19.99
C THR A 188 4.62 15.11 18.63
N GLN A 189 5.26 15.60 17.57
CA GLN A 189 4.78 15.45 16.21
C GLN A 189 5.03 14.02 15.69
N VAL A 190 4.20 13.59 14.75
CA VAL A 190 4.35 12.31 14.05
C VAL A 190 4.96 12.56 12.68
N GLU A 191 5.86 11.75 12.18
CA GLU A 191 6.57 11.98 10.92
C GLU A 191 6.74 10.68 10.12
N LEU A 192 7.26 10.81 8.90
CA LEU A 192 7.73 9.69 8.12
C LEU A 192 9.22 9.49 8.40
N TRP A 193 9.62 8.27 8.77
CA TRP A 193 11.01 7.95 9.06
C TRP A 193 11.36 6.51 8.66
N ASP A 194 12.60 6.27 8.24
CA ASP A 194 13.14 4.94 7.97
C ASP A 194 12.80 3.96 9.11
N CYS A 195 12.25 2.80 8.75
CA CYS A 195 11.83 1.80 9.73
C CYS A 195 13.06 1.20 10.44
N ASP A 196 13.25 1.57 11.71
CA ASP A 196 14.42 1.20 12.52
C ASP A 196 14.06 0.28 13.70
N GLY A 197 12.77 -0.03 13.86
CA GLY A 197 12.24 -0.88 14.93
C GLY A 197 12.14 -0.18 16.27
N ALA A 198 12.24 1.15 16.32
CA ALA A 198 12.00 1.91 17.52
C ALA A 198 10.52 1.85 17.95
N GLY A 199 10.26 1.94 19.25
CA GLY A 199 8.88 1.82 19.75
C GLY A 199 7.99 3.01 19.39
N GLY A 200 8.55 4.14 18.94
CA GLY A 200 7.83 5.25 18.33
C GLY A 200 7.14 4.88 17.00
N GLN A 201 7.57 3.79 16.34
CA GLN A 201 7.04 3.32 15.06
C GLN A 201 5.90 2.30 15.21
N VAL A 202 5.55 1.94 16.44
CA VAL A 202 4.57 0.89 16.72
C VAL A 202 3.22 1.50 17.07
N TRP A 203 2.17 1.10 16.36
CA TRP A 203 0.82 1.58 16.55
C TRP A 203 -0.17 0.43 16.71
N GLN A 204 -1.18 0.64 17.55
CA GLN A 204 -2.19 -0.36 17.85
C GLN A 204 -3.59 0.25 17.81
N GLN A 205 -4.38 -0.17 16.82
CA GLN A 205 -5.81 0.15 16.74
C GLN A 205 -6.53 -0.39 17.98
N GLN A 206 -7.20 0.50 18.70
CA GLN A 206 -8.03 0.18 19.86
C GLN A 206 -9.49 0.01 19.46
N SER A 207 -10.27 -0.69 20.30
CA SER A 207 -11.70 -0.93 20.08
C SER A 207 -12.55 0.34 20.05
N ASP A 208 -12.06 1.43 20.63
CA ASP A 208 -12.74 2.73 20.62
C ASP A 208 -12.43 3.54 19.36
N GLY A 209 -11.63 3.01 18.43
CA GLY A 209 -11.21 3.68 17.19
C GLY A 209 -9.99 4.58 17.35
N SER A 210 -9.34 4.61 18.52
CA SER A 210 -8.06 5.30 18.67
C SER A 210 -6.88 4.47 18.16
N LEU A 211 -5.81 5.16 17.76
CA LEU A 211 -4.55 4.54 17.35
C LEU A 211 -3.50 4.81 18.44
N LEU A 212 -3.27 3.82 19.30
CA LEU A 212 -2.37 3.94 20.45
C LEU A 212 -0.94 3.65 20.04
N ASN A 213 0.02 4.48 20.46
CA ASN A 213 1.44 4.11 20.47
C ASN A 213 1.81 3.52 21.86
N PRO A 214 2.17 2.22 21.97
CA PRO A 214 2.43 1.59 23.25
C PRO A 214 3.64 2.13 24.02
N GLN A 215 4.67 2.65 23.33
CA GLN A 215 5.86 3.23 23.97
C GLN A 215 5.53 4.51 24.74
N SER A 216 4.77 5.41 24.12
CA SER A 216 4.40 6.70 24.71
C SER A 216 3.18 6.62 25.63
N GLY A 217 2.32 5.61 25.43
CA GLY A 217 1.01 5.51 26.08
C GLY A 217 -0.02 6.52 25.56
N ARG A 218 0.26 7.16 24.42
CA ARG A 218 -0.55 8.23 23.82
C ARG A 218 -1.16 7.80 22.49
N CYS A 219 -2.20 8.51 22.09
CA CYS A 219 -2.94 8.23 20.86
C CYS A 219 -2.54 9.21 19.76
N LEU A 220 -2.61 8.77 18.50
CA LEU A 220 -2.56 9.65 17.34
C LEU A 220 -3.69 10.69 17.45
N ASP A 221 -3.35 11.95 17.28
CA ASP A 221 -4.20 13.08 17.63
C ASP A 221 -4.12 14.17 16.56
N SER A 222 -5.29 14.69 16.19
CA SER A 222 -5.39 15.95 15.47
C SER A 222 -5.39 17.13 16.45
N PRO A 223 -4.39 18.01 16.42
CA PRO A 223 -4.24 19.07 17.42
C PRO A 223 -5.47 19.95 17.55
N ASN A 224 -5.97 20.11 18.78
CA ASN A 224 -7.15 20.91 19.10
C ASN A 224 -8.42 20.51 18.32
N GLY A 225 -8.49 19.28 17.79
CA GLY A 225 -9.59 18.81 16.96
C GLY A 225 -9.69 19.49 15.59
N ALA A 226 -8.56 19.99 15.06
CA ALA A 226 -8.52 20.55 13.71
C ALA A 226 -8.83 19.49 12.63
N THR A 227 -9.44 19.92 11.52
CA THR A 227 -9.80 19.02 10.41
C THR A 227 -9.53 19.64 9.05
N ALA A 228 -8.70 20.70 9.01
CA ALA A 228 -8.30 21.33 7.77
C ALA A 228 -7.20 20.52 7.08
N ASN A 229 -7.14 20.56 5.76
CA ASN A 229 -6.00 20.01 5.02
C ASN A 229 -4.71 20.71 5.48
N GLY A 230 -3.62 19.95 5.65
CA GLY A 230 -2.37 20.46 6.20
C GLY A 230 -2.31 20.44 7.74
N THR A 231 -3.28 19.82 8.41
CA THR A 231 -3.24 19.70 9.88
C THR A 231 -2.18 18.67 10.27
N ARG A 232 -1.02 19.15 10.73
CA ARG A 232 0.08 18.33 11.24
C ARG A 232 -0.37 17.45 12.41
N LEU A 233 -0.17 16.14 12.30
CA LEU A 233 -0.57 15.19 13.34
C LEU A 233 0.47 15.07 14.46
N GLN A 234 -0.03 14.78 15.66
CA GLN A 234 0.78 14.66 16.88
C GLN A 234 0.33 13.43 17.69
N ILE A 235 1.04 13.15 18.79
CA ILE A 235 0.51 12.31 19.87
C ILE A 235 -0.05 13.15 21.01
N TYR A 236 -1.10 12.64 21.64
CA TYR A 236 -1.68 13.25 22.84
C TYR A 236 -2.29 12.19 23.75
N ASP A 237 -2.39 12.47 25.04
CA ASP A 237 -3.10 11.64 26.00
C ASP A 237 -4.46 11.18 25.45
N CYS A 238 -4.70 9.88 25.47
CA CYS A 238 -5.92 9.29 24.93
C CYS A 238 -7.14 9.79 25.71
N ASN A 239 -8.00 10.56 25.06
CA ASN A 239 -9.14 11.26 25.67
C ASN A 239 -10.49 10.88 25.05
N GLY A 240 -10.49 9.98 24.06
CA GLY A 240 -11.70 9.43 23.44
C GLY A 240 -12.45 10.41 22.53
N SER A 241 -11.93 11.61 22.32
CA SER A 241 -12.55 12.61 21.45
C SER A 241 -12.53 12.19 19.97
N ALA A 242 -13.32 12.89 19.16
CA ALA A 242 -13.32 12.70 17.71
C ALA A 242 -11.97 13.03 17.05
N ALA A 243 -11.13 13.83 17.71
CA ALA A 243 -9.79 14.21 17.23
C ALA A 243 -8.79 13.04 17.22
N GLN A 244 -9.12 11.94 17.90
CA GLN A 244 -8.27 10.77 18.06
C GLN A 244 -8.87 9.52 17.40
N LYS A 245 -9.84 9.69 16.50
CA LYS A 245 -10.46 8.58 15.78
C LYS A 245 -9.76 8.40 14.44
N PHE A 246 -8.92 7.37 14.38
CA PHE A 246 -8.18 6.95 13.20
C PHE A 246 -8.47 5.47 12.96
N ALA A 247 -8.98 5.15 11.78
CA ALA A 247 -9.41 3.80 11.43
C ALA A 247 -8.51 3.22 10.35
N LEU A 248 -7.82 2.13 10.71
CA LEU A 248 -7.16 1.24 9.77
C LEU A 248 -8.22 0.51 8.92
N SER A 249 -8.05 0.55 7.60
CA SER A 249 -8.86 -0.22 6.64
C SER A 249 -8.36 -1.64 6.39
#